data_AF-A0A9P7G8N4-F1
#
_entry.id   AF-A0A9P7G8N4-F1
#
_cell.length_a   1.000
_cell.length_b   1.000
_cell.length_c   1.000
_cell.angle_alpha   90.00
_cell.angle_beta   90.00
_cell.angle_gamma   90.00
#
_symmetry.space_group_name_H-M   'P 1'
#
loop_
_entity.id
_entity.type
_entity.pdbx_description
1 polymer ?
#
loop_
_entity_poly.entity_id
_entity_poly.type
_entity_poly.pdbx_seq_one_letter_code
_entity_poly.pdbx_strand_id
1 'polypeptide(L)'
;MVMLHPDLVKHYPEESQMWVPCVKATSVSLFLDTIHCLGGHPELGGHLERCFVRLKSSQHPLILLLDNFETPWNIPGGRGEMQQILHEIDSLRHVTLFLTMRASTSPGVDLKWFSLDIRAVDESAARRIYSGIYPASAQDTELPELVQTLICELRPDEDSPFELLATLTMLPVGTTFDALKKWWAPDMRNRPVALQTLRDASLVEFRGADMYVLPVIRSYVLDEARFPKGVRNATLGAAIHFLVSHDSKPGHTTYKDDNTAIGVEEGNPQAILLDTTQDDVPIPDLIEALVILSRFQLQTRPRMEMVEHTVRLAHKLEPHNRLLWGGAQSLHGAMFLNLHKYDEAAKQYKAARETYIMMGSKKEAANATLDITQAHSFVLGGADEDETALREAQAVFEELDDDFGLARTYHHIGIKKANKGMYSDAEEICALARDMFAGLDEVSYHADSTSLLGVYAFLQRDYEKAHEIGEIAMKEFEELGRYVRP
;
A
#
# COMPACT_ATOMS: atom_id res chain seq x y z
N MET A 1 22.54 -8.84 -20.57
CA MET A 1 22.05 -7.54 -20.08
C MET A 1 22.63 -6.45 -20.97
N VAL A 2 21.83 -5.50 -21.47
CA VAL A 2 22.28 -4.48 -22.47
C VAL A 2 23.48 -3.67 -21.95
N MET A 3 23.51 -3.38 -20.65
CA MET A 3 24.61 -2.65 -19.99
C MET A 3 25.98 -3.37 -20.07
N LEU A 4 25.98 -4.69 -20.27
CA LEU A 4 27.20 -5.49 -20.41
C LEU A 4 27.68 -5.61 -21.87
N HIS A 5 27.05 -4.91 -22.81
CA HIS A 5 27.45 -4.96 -24.21
C HIS A 5 28.89 -4.41 -24.36
N PRO A 6 29.81 -5.09 -25.08
CA PRO A 6 31.21 -4.68 -25.17
C PRO A 6 31.42 -3.24 -25.61
N ASP A 7 30.61 -2.77 -26.58
CA ASP A 7 30.69 -1.38 -27.05
C ASP A 7 30.22 -0.37 -26.01
N LEU A 8 29.25 -0.73 -25.16
CA LEU A 8 28.74 0.14 -24.10
C LEU A 8 29.77 0.24 -22.97
N VAL A 9 30.32 -0.89 -22.53
CA VAL A 9 31.39 -0.95 -21.51
C VAL A 9 32.64 -0.17 -21.97
N LYS A 10 32.94 -0.17 -23.27
CA LYS A 10 34.05 0.62 -23.83
C LYS A 10 33.85 2.13 -23.72
N HIS A 11 32.61 2.62 -23.85
CA HIS A 11 32.29 4.05 -23.78
C HIS A 11 31.90 4.52 -22.38
N TYR A 12 31.32 3.63 -21.59
CA TYR A 12 30.86 3.86 -20.22
C TYR A 12 31.43 2.76 -19.31
N PRO A 13 32.51 3.03 -18.55
CA PRO A 13 33.02 2.06 -17.60
C PRO A 13 31.98 1.75 -16.52
N GLU A 14 32.11 0.62 -15.82
CA GLU A 14 31.11 0.08 -14.90
C GLU A 14 30.66 1.10 -13.82
N GLU A 15 31.59 1.89 -13.28
CA GLU A 15 31.28 2.97 -12.32
C GLU A 15 30.41 4.11 -12.88
N SER A 16 30.35 4.23 -14.20
CA SER A 16 29.60 5.23 -14.96
C SER A 16 28.27 4.70 -15.51
N GLN A 17 27.92 3.46 -15.19
CA GLN A 17 26.69 2.81 -15.57
C GLN A 17 25.71 2.79 -14.39
N MET A 18 24.49 3.29 -14.60
CA MET A 18 23.44 3.27 -13.59
C MET A 18 22.20 2.57 -14.16
N TRP A 19 21.82 1.44 -13.54
CA TRP A 19 20.58 0.73 -13.86
C TRP A 19 19.53 0.99 -12.80
N VAL A 20 18.39 1.55 -13.20
CA VAL A 20 17.28 1.93 -12.32
C VAL A 20 16.06 1.05 -12.64
N PRO A 21 15.74 0.05 -11.81
CA PRO A 21 14.55 -0.77 -11.99
C PRO A 21 13.30 0.01 -11.56
N CYS A 22 12.54 0.52 -12.53
CA CYS A 22 11.39 1.40 -12.28
C CYS A 22 10.11 0.64 -11.88
N VAL A 23 10.13 -0.69 -11.88
CA VAL A 23 8.95 -1.55 -11.61
C VAL A 23 8.28 -1.29 -10.25
N LYS A 24 9.01 -0.76 -9.26
CA LYS A 24 8.48 -0.41 -7.92
C LYS A 24 8.21 1.08 -7.73
N ALA A 25 8.44 1.90 -8.76
CA ALA A 25 8.32 3.35 -8.69
C ALA A 25 6.88 3.81 -8.95
N THR A 26 5.94 3.42 -8.07
CA THR A 26 4.50 3.72 -8.20
C THR A 26 4.12 5.13 -7.76
N SER A 27 5.09 5.92 -7.28
CA SER A 27 4.96 7.36 -7.03
C SER A 27 6.22 8.08 -7.49
N VAL A 28 6.11 9.40 -7.72
CA VAL A 28 7.27 10.22 -8.09
C VAL A 28 8.33 10.20 -6.99
N SER A 29 7.91 10.23 -5.71
CA SER A 29 8.82 10.09 -4.57
C SER A 29 9.59 8.77 -4.60
N LEU A 30 8.91 7.64 -4.83
CA LEU A 30 9.56 6.32 -4.90
C LEU A 30 10.53 6.22 -6.07
N PHE A 31 10.20 6.83 -7.21
CA PHE A 31 11.11 6.92 -8.35
C PHE A 31 12.41 7.66 -7.98
N LEU A 32 12.28 8.84 -7.37
CA LEU A 32 13.41 9.65 -6.94
C LEU A 32 14.26 8.94 -5.87
N ASP A 33 13.61 8.30 -4.89
CA ASP A 33 14.29 7.49 -3.87
C ASP A 33 15.07 6.33 -4.49
N THR A 34 14.52 5.67 -5.53
CA THR A 34 15.20 4.58 -6.23
C THR A 34 16.47 5.07 -6.93
N ILE A 35 16.43 6.24 -7.57
CA ILE A 35 17.61 6.87 -8.18
C ILE A 35 18.63 7.26 -7.10
N HIS A 36 18.16 7.83 -5.99
CA HIS A 36 19.01 8.30 -4.91
C HIS A 36 19.76 7.17 -4.19
N CYS A 37 19.09 6.06 -3.87
CA CYS A 37 19.71 4.89 -3.24
C CYS A 37 20.83 4.29 -4.08
N LEU A 38 20.70 4.31 -5.40
CA LEU A 38 21.76 3.88 -6.34
C LEU A 38 22.90 4.90 -6.44
N GLY A 39 22.72 6.10 -5.88
CA GLY A 39 23.68 7.19 -5.81
C GLY A 39 24.70 7.09 -4.66
N GLY A 40 24.51 6.21 -3.67
CA GLY A 40 25.54 5.85 -2.68
C GLY A 40 25.56 6.62 -1.35
N HIS A 41 24.51 7.35 -0.97
CA HIS A 41 24.41 7.96 0.38
C HIS A 41 23.04 7.68 1.01
N PRO A 42 22.94 6.81 2.05
CA PRO A 42 21.66 6.37 2.61
C PRO A 42 21.10 7.24 3.75
N GLU A 43 21.61 8.44 4.02
CA GLU A 43 21.13 9.28 5.13
C GLU A 43 20.54 10.64 4.70
N LEU A 44 19.33 10.91 5.22
CA LEU A 44 18.60 12.19 5.34
C LEU A 44 17.92 12.79 4.09
N GLY A 45 16.59 12.56 4.03
CA GLY A 45 15.54 13.58 3.93
C GLY A 45 15.58 14.63 2.80
N GLY A 46 14.60 14.53 1.89
CA GLY A 46 13.84 15.64 1.30
C GLY A 46 14.59 16.68 0.45
N HIS A 47 14.55 16.49 -0.89
CA HIS A 47 14.28 17.49 -1.96
C HIS A 47 14.74 16.92 -3.33
N LEU A 48 14.00 17.22 -4.40
CA LEU A 48 14.32 16.90 -5.81
C LEU A 48 15.78 17.20 -6.19
N GLU A 49 16.34 18.30 -5.68
CA GLU A 49 17.72 18.74 -5.97
C GLU A 49 18.81 17.78 -5.47
N ARG A 50 18.52 16.98 -4.42
CA ARG A 50 19.49 16.05 -3.80
C ARG A 50 19.58 14.70 -4.51
N CYS A 51 18.52 14.28 -5.20
CA CYS A 51 18.46 12.97 -5.87
C CYS A 51 19.44 12.87 -7.05
N PHE A 52 19.81 14.02 -7.63
CA PHE A 52 20.70 14.11 -8.79
C PHE A 52 22.13 14.52 -8.45
N VAL A 53 22.56 14.50 -7.17
CA VAL A 53 23.92 14.92 -6.79
C VAL A 53 24.98 14.12 -7.55
N ARG A 54 24.85 12.79 -7.63
CA ARG A 54 25.79 11.95 -8.39
C ARG A 54 25.74 12.26 -9.90
N LEU A 55 24.55 12.41 -10.46
CA LEU A 55 24.40 12.77 -11.88
C LEU A 55 25.01 14.13 -12.18
N LYS A 56 24.82 15.14 -11.31
CA LYS A 56 25.33 16.50 -11.51
C LYS A 56 26.83 16.65 -11.22
N SER A 57 27.38 15.86 -10.31
CA SER A 57 28.78 15.98 -9.85
C SER A 57 29.78 15.13 -10.64
N SER A 58 29.31 14.15 -11.43
CA SER A 58 30.20 13.33 -12.25
C SER A 58 30.94 14.15 -13.29
N GLN A 59 32.26 13.95 -13.39
CA GLN A 59 33.09 14.52 -14.46
C GLN A 59 33.27 13.58 -15.66
N HIS A 60 32.72 12.35 -15.58
CA HIS A 60 32.79 11.35 -16.62
C HIS A 60 31.42 11.15 -17.29
N PRO A 61 31.38 10.76 -18.58
CA PRO A 61 30.14 10.39 -19.26
C PRO A 61 29.43 9.27 -18.50
N LEU A 62 28.16 9.48 -18.15
CA LEU A 62 27.30 8.51 -17.48
C LEU A 62 26.26 7.97 -18.45
N ILE A 63 25.82 6.74 -18.21
CA ILE A 63 24.63 6.19 -18.85
C ILE A 63 23.62 5.74 -17.79
N LEU A 64 22.41 6.26 -17.90
CA LEU A 64 21.29 5.97 -17.01
C LEU A 64 20.27 5.12 -17.77
N LEU A 65 20.18 3.83 -17.41
CA LEU A 65 19.14 2.94 -17.91
C LEU A 65 17.94 2.94 -16.96
N LEU A 66 16.81 3.48 -17.43
CA LEU A 66 15.52 3.39 -16.76
C LEU A 66 14.74 2.19 -17.31
N ASP A 67 14.64 1.13 -16.51
CA ASP A 67 14.03 -0.13 -16.95
C ASP A 67 12.59 -0.28 -16.45
N ASN A 68 11.64 -0.61 -17.35
CA ASN A 68 10.19 -0.62 -17.11
C ASN A 68 9.64 0.75 -16.71
N PHE A 69 10.02 1.80 -17.44
CA PHE A 69 9.66 3.18 -17.12
C PHE A 69 8.16 3.50 -17.30
N GLU A 70 7.36 2.60 -17.87
CA GLU A 70 5.90 2.76 -17.90
C GLU A 70 5.29 2.90 -16.49
N THR A 71 5.91 2.30 -15.46
CA THR A 71 5.41 2.37 -14.07
C THR A 71 5.37 3.81 -13.56
N PRO A 72 6.50 4.56 -13.49
CA PRO A 72 6.44 5.97 -13.09
C PRO A 72 5.79 6.87 -14.14
N TRP A 73 5.87 6.55 -15.43
CA TRP A 73 5.28 7.39 -16.48
C TRP A 73 3.75 7.38 -16.49
N ASN A 74 3.11 6.29 -16.06
CA ASN A 74 1.66 6.14 -16.06
C ASN A 74 1.01 6.42 -14.69
N ILE A 75 1.73 7.02 -13.75
CA ILE A 75 1.15 7.49 -12.48
C ILE A 75 0.01 8.48 -12.80
N PRO A 76 -1.22 8.25 -12.29
CA PRO A 76 -2.34 9.16 -12.49
C PRO A 76 -1.99 10.58 -12.00
N GLY A 77 -2.06 11.58 -12.89
CA GLY A 77 -1.69 12.97 -12.57
C GLY A 77 -0.19 13.25 -12.45
N GLY A 78 0.69 12.24 -12.45
CA GLY A 78 2.14 12.40 -12.26
C GLY A 78 2.95 12.72 -13.52
N ARG A 79 2.33 12.65 -14.72
CA ARG A 79 3.03 12.84 -16.00
C ARG A 79 3.75 14.18 -16.14
N GLY A 80 3.16 15.26 -15.63
CA GLY A 80 3.78 16.58 -15.70
C GLY A 80 5.08 16.66 -14.88
N GLU A 81 5.06 16.11 -13.67
CA GLU A 81 6.23 16.09 -12.78
C GLU A 81 7.32 15.15 -13.33
N MET A 82 6.94 13.96 -13.82
CA MET A 82 7.88 13.05 -14.48
C MET A 82 8.50 13.66 -15.74
N GLN A 83 7.72 14.42 -16.51
CA GLN A 83 8.26 15.15 -17.66
C GLN A 83 9.29 16.19 -17.22
N GLN A 84 9.04 16.94 -16.15
CA GLN A 84 10.01 17.89 -15.61
C GLN A 84 11.31 17.19 -15.18
N ILE A 85 11.20 16.05 -14.50
CA ILE A 85 12.35 15.24 -14.09
C ILE A 85 13.19 14.79 -15.30
N LEU A 86 12.54 14.29 -16.36
CA LEU A 86 13.25 13.89 -17.58
C LEU A 86 13.97 15.07 -18.25
N HIS A 87 13.38 16.28 -18.23
CA HIS A 87 14.04 17.49 -18.73
C HIS A 87 15.25 17.88 -17.90
N GLU A 88 15.19 17.75 -16.58
CA GLU A 88 16.34 18.01 -15.71
C GLU A 88 17.50 17.05 -16.02
N ILE A 89 17.21 15.77 -16.27
CA ILE A 89 18.22 14.78 -16.63
C ILE A 89 18.80 15.09 -18.03
N ASP A 90 17.96 15.39 -19.03
CA ASP A 90 18.39 15.72 -20.39
C ASP A 90 19.26 16.99 -20.45
N SER A 91 19.08 17.92 -19.50
CA SER A 91 19.93 19.11 -19.39
C SER A 91 21.40 18.79 -19.05
N LEU A 92 21.69 17.59 -18.53
CA LEU A 92 23.03 17.14 -18.16
C LEU A 92 23.74 16.53 -19.38
N ARG A 93 24.57 17.33 -20.07
CA ARG A 93 25.24 16.93 -21.32
C ARG A 93 26.15 15.71 -21.22
N HIS A 94 26.61 15.35 -20.03
CA HIS A 94 27.44 14.18 -19.78
C HIS A 94 26.63 12.95 -19.38
N VAL A 95 25.30 13.02 -19.34
CA VAL A 95 24.41 11.88 -19.03
C VAL A 95 23.70 11.44 -20.30
N THR A 96 23.84 10.17 -20.66
CA THR A 96 23.05 9.52 -21.70
C THR A 96 21.89 8.79 -21.06
N LEU A 97 20.68 9.11 -21.50
CA LEU A 97 19.45 8.46 -21.03
C LEU A 97 19.10 7.30 -21.98
N PHE A 98 18.97 6.10 -21.40
CA PHE A 98 18.50 4.91 -22.08
C PHE A 98 17.27 4.39 -21.33
N LEU A 99 16.22 4.00 -22.04
CA LEU A 99 14.95 3.70 -21.42
C LEU A 99 14.28 2.51 -22.10
N THR A 100 13.72 1.62 -21.29
CA THR A 100 12.80 0.58 -21.74
C THR A 100 11.41 0.92 -21.19
N MET A 101 10.40 0.87 -22.05
CA MET A 101 9.01 1.02 -21.59
C MET A 101 8.02 0.36 -22.53
N ARG A 102 6.85 0.02 -21.99
CA ARG A 102 5.66 -0.34 -22.77
C ARG A 102 4.84 0.91 -23.08
N ALA A 103 5.08 1.54 -24.23
CA ALA A 103 4.28 2.67 -24.71
C ALA A 103 4.28 2.76 -26.24
N SER A 104 3.21 3.36 -26.77
CA SER A 104 3.08 3.70 -28.20
C SER A 104 3.79 5.01 -28.57
N THR A 105 4.22 5.79 -27.58
CA THR A 105 4.85 7.09 -27.75
C THR A 105 5.96 7.27 -26.73
N SER A 106 7.03 7.97 -27.11
CA SER A 106 8.14 8.30 -26.23
C SER A 106 7.70 9.28 -25.13
N PRO A 107 8.31 9.22 -23.93
CA PRO A 107 7.91 10.06 -22.81
C PRO A 107 8.48 11.48 -22.93
N GLY A 108 7.66 12.49 -22.65
CA GLY A 108 8.05 13.91 -22.69
C GLY A 108 7.91 14.52 -24.09
N VAL A 109 7.13 15.59 -24.19
CA VAL A 109 6.68 16.17 -25.47
C VAL A 109 7.80 16.89 -26.23
N ASP A 110 8.86 17.35 -25.53
CA ASP A 110 9.94 18.17 -26.10
C ASP A 110 11.33 17.50 -26.05
N LEU A 111 11.40 16.23 -25.66
CA LEU A 111 12.64 15.47 -25.60
C LEU A 111 12.91 14.75 -26.92
N LYS A 112 14.17 14.79 -27.38
CA LYS A 112 14.57 14.14 -28.64
C LYS A 112 14.95 12.68 -28.39
N TRP A 113 13.99 11.79 -28.59
CA TRP A 113 14.21 10.35 -28.47
C TRP A 113 14.64 9.69 -29.77
N PHE A 114 15.66 8.85 -29.70
CA PHE A 114 15.86 7.79 -30.68
C PHE A 114 15.06 6.56 -30.23
N SER A 115 13.91 6.33 -30.85
CA SER A 115 13.00 5.25 -30.46
C SER A 115 13.20 4.02 -31.33
N LEU A 116 13.30 2.86 -30.69
CA LEU A 116 13.33 1.56 -31.35
C LEU A 116 12.12 0.75 -30.87
N ASP A 117 11.21 0.45 -31.80
CA ASP A 117 10.08 -0.44 -31.55
C ASP A 117 10.56 -1.90 -31.53
N ILE A 118 10.65 -2.48 -30.33
CA ILE A 118 11.01 -3.89 -30.16
C ILE A 118 9.74 -4.71 -30.34
N ARG A 119 9.54 -5.20 -31.56
CA ARG A 119 8.43 -6.10 -31.87
C ARG A 119 8.70 -7.48 -31.31
N ALA A 120 7.61 -8.21 -31.03
CA ALA A 120 7.69 -9.64 -30.78
C ALA A 120 8.46 -10.29 -31.94
N VAL A 121 9.36 -11.20 -31.60
CA VAL A 121 10.09 -12.00 -32.58
C VAL A 121 9.08 -12.78 -33.41
N ASP A 122 9.26 -12.80 -34.74
CA ASP A 122 8.42 -13.61 -35.60
C ASP A 122 8.60 -15.10 -35.26
N GLU A 123 7.64 -15.94 -35.64
CA GLU A 123 7.64 -17.37 -35.33
C GLU A 123 8.96 -18.06 -35.70
N SER A 124 9.55 -17.69 -36.85
CA SER A 124 10.82 -18.26 -37.29
C SER A 124 11.98 -17.84 -36.39
N ALA A 125 12.00 -16.58 -35.94
CA ALA A 125 12.99 -16.06 -34.99
C ALA A 125 12.81 -16.66 -33.60
N ALA A 126 11.57 -16.76 -33.11
CA ALA A 126 11.23 -17.43 -31.86
C ALA A 126 11.71 -18.90 -31.86
N ARG A 127 11.48 -19.62 -32.97
CA ARG A 127 11.92 -21.00 -33.14
C ARG A 127 13.44 -21.13 -33.18
N ARG A 128 14.13 -20.21 -33.84
CA ARG A 128 15.60 -20.17 -33.86
C ARG A 128 16.17 -19.91 -32.46
N ILE A 129 15.58 -18.98 -31.71
CA ILE A 129 15.97 -18.68 -30.33
C ILE A 129 15.75 -19.92 -29.45
N TYR A 130 14.55 -20.52 -29.52
CA TYR A 130 14.22 -21.73 -28.76
C TYR A 130 15.15 -22.90 -29.08
N SER A 131 15.39 -23.17 -30.37
CA SER A 131 16.31 -24.23 -30.81
C SER A 131 17.77 -23.91 -30.47
N GLY A 132 18.13 -22.64 -30.33
CA GLY A 132 19.45 -22.23 -29.85
C GLY A 132 19.64 -22.47 -28.36
N ILE A 133 18.58 -22.31 -27.57
CA ILE A 133 18.56 -22.60 -26.12
C ILE A 133 18.49 -24.12 -25.87
N TYR A 134 17.72 -24.84 -26.69
CA TYR A 134 17.52 -26.28 -26.59
C TYR A 134 17.76 -26.97 -27.95
N PRO A 135 19.03 -27.29 -28.31
CA PRO A 135 19.38 -27.81 -29.63
C PRO A 135 18.68 -29.10 -30.06
N ALA A 136 18.22 -29.91 -29.10
CA ALA A 136 17.50 -31.15 -29.36
C ALA A 136 16.10 -30.94 -29.98
N SER A 137 15.48 -29.76 -29.83
CA SER A 137 14.16 -29.49 -30.44
C SER A 137 14.21 -29.09 -31.91
N ALA A 138 15.40 -28.94 -32.50
CA ALA A 138 15.54 -28.50 -33.89
C ALA A 138 14.96 -29.53 -34.90
N GLN A 139 14.83 -30.79 -34.50
CA GLN A 139 14.27 -31.88 -35.31
C GLN A 139 12.87 -32.31 -34.86
N ASP A 140 12.31 -31.63 -33.86
CA ASP A 140 11.01 -31.98 -33.29
C ASP A 140 9.88 -31.52 -34.22
N THR A 141 9.22 -32.49 -34.86
CA THR A 141 8.09 -32.27 -35.76
C THR A 141 6.83 -31.83 -35.02
N GLU A 142 6.73 -32.09 -33.71
CA GLU A 142 5.59 -31.71 -32.89
C GLU A 142 5.73 -30.30 -32.32
N LEU A 143 6.89 -29.64 -32.43
CA LEU A 143 7.10 -28.28 -31.90
C LEU A 143 6.06 -27.23 -32.36
N PRO A 144 5.59 -27.21 -33.63
CA PRO A 144 4.50 -26.31 -34.05
C PRO A 144 3.18 -26.64 -33.37
N GLU A 145 2.86 -27.93 -33.23
CA GLU A 145 1.68 -28.39 -32.50
C GLU A 145 1.83 -28.10 -31.01
N LEU A 146 3.00 -28.25 -30.40
CA LEU A 146 3.28 -27.91 -29.01
C LEU A 146 3.12 -26.41 -28.74
N VAL A 147 3.59 -25.54 -29.64
CA VAL A 147 3.38 -24.07 -29.52
C VAL A 147 1.90 -23.74 -29.67
N GLN A 148 1.22 -24.37 -30.64
CA GLN A 148 -0.22 -24.19 -30.83
C GLN A 148 -1.05 -24.80 -29.69
N THR A 149 -0.57 -25.88 -29.07
CA THR A 149 -1.18 -26.60 -27.95
C THR A 149 -0.90 -25.86 -26.65
N LEU A 150 0.27 -25.27 -26.44
CA LEU A 150 0.50 -24.30 -25.36
C LEU A 150 -0.44 -23.10 -25.50
N ILE A 151 -0.82 -22.70 -26.71
CA ILE A 151 -1.81 -21.62 -26.92
C ILE A 151 -3.26 -22.13 -26.77
N CYS A 152 -3.54 -23.41 -27.09
CA CYS A 152 -4.88 -24.01 -27.13
C CYS A 152 -5.28 -24.82 -25.87
N GLU A 153 -4.36 -25.46 -25.15
CA GLU A 153 -4.53 -26.05 -23.82
C GLU A 153 -4.62 -24.98 -22.73
N LEU A 154 -4.24 -23.73 -23.04
CA LEU A 154 -4.63 -22.58 -22.23
C LEU A 154 -6.08 -22.14 -22.48
N ARG A 155 -6.90 -22.96 -23.16
CA ARG A 155 -8.36 -22.75 -23.18
C ARG A 155 -8.93 -23.08 -21.80
N PRO A 156 -9.87 -22.25 -21.31
CA PRO A 156 -10.43 -22.42 -19.98
C PRO A 156 -11.36 -23.64 -19.93
N ASP A 157 -10.85 -24.75 -19.39
CA ASP A 157 -11.66 -25.80 -18.76
C ASP A 157 -11.57 -25.64 -17.23
N GLU A 158 -12.59 -26.11 -16.49
CA GLU A 158 -12.57 -26.12 -15.00
C GLU A 158 -11.40 -26.96 -14.48
N ASP A 159 -10.68 -26.47 -13.45
CA ASP A 159 -9.46 -27.10 -12.89
C ASP A 159 -8.27 -27.16 -13.88
N SER A 160 -8.26 -26.31 -14.92
CA SER A 160 -7.17 -26.27 -15.90
C SER A 160 -5.88 -25.59 -15.38
N PRO A 161 -4.70 -25.95 -15.91
CA PRO A 161 -3.45 -25.21 -15.65
C PRO A 161 -3.57 -23.70 -15.96
N PHE A 162 -4.40 -23.33 -16.93
CA PHE A 162 -4.65 -21.92 -17.25
C PHE A 162 -5.41 -21.19 -16.16
N GLU A 163 -6.40 -21.83 -15.53
CA GLU A 163 -7.13 -21.24 -14.42
C GLU A 163 -6.18 -20.91 -13.26
N LEU A 164 -5.30 -21.85 -12.91
CA LEU A 164 -4.25 -21.63 -11.90
C LEU A 164 -3.28 -20.52 -12.33
N LEU A 165 -2.86 -20.49 -13.59
CA LEU A 165 -2.00 -19.43 -14.11
C LEU A 165 -2.70 -18.07 -13.97
N ALA A 166 -3.97 -17.98 -14.35
CA ALA A 166 -4.78 -16.76 -14.23
C ALA A 166 -4.90 -16.31 -12.76
N THR A 167 -5.17 -17.22 -11.82
CA THR A 167 -5.16 -16.90 -10.38
C THR A 167 -3.80 -16.37 -9.93
N LEU A 168 -2.71 -17.07 -10.24
CA LEU A 168 -1.36 -16.64 -9.87
C LEU A 168 -0.96 -15.31 -10.55
N THR A 169 -1.49 -15.00 -11.74
CA THR A 169 -1.26 -13.70 -12.40
C THR A 169 -1.95 -12.53 -11.71
N MET A 170 -2.93 -12.77 -10.83
CA MET A 170 -3.51 -11.73 -9.97
C MET A 170 -2.71 -11.52 -8.67
N LEU A 171 -1.69 -12.33 -8.40
CA LEU A 171 -0.88 -12.29 -7.17
C LEU A 171 0.55 -11.75 -7.44
N PRO A 172 0.78 -10.42 -7.49
CA PRO A 172 2.05 -9.82 -7.95
C PRO A 172 3.25 -10.10 -7.07
N VAL A 173 3.05 -10.34 -5.78
CA VAL A 173 4.15 -10.66 -4.88
C VAL A 173 4.48 -12.15 -4.87
N GLY A 174 3.70 -12.96 -5.58
CA GLY A 174 3.75 -14.42 -5.50
C GLY A 174 3.01 -14.94 -4.27
N THR A 175 3.03 -16.25 -4.06
CA THR A 175 2.44 -16.88 -2.88
C THR A 175 3.10 -18.24 -2.62
N THR A 176 2.76 -18.90 -1.52
CA THR A 176 3.21 -20.27 -1.22
C THR A 176 2.15 -21.30 -1.63
N PHE A 177 2.53 -22.58 -1.73
CA PHE A 177 1.56 -23.64 -2.02
C PHE A 177 0.48 -23.76 -0.93
N ASP A 178 0.86 -23.54 0.33
CA ASP A 178 -0.07 -23.59 1.46
C ASP A 178 -1.07 -22.43 1.44
N ALA A 179 -0.59 -21.21 1.16
CA ALA A 179 -1.45 -20.04 1.00
C ALA A 179 -2.36 -20.15 -0.24
N LEU A 180 -1.83 -20.69 -1.35
CA LEU A 180 -2.62 -21.01 -2.55
C LEU A 180 -3.76 -21.99 -2.22
N LYS A 181 -3.45 -23.06 -1.48
CA LYS A 181 -4.43 -24.06 -1.06
C LYS A 181 -5.46 -23.51 -0.07
N LYS A 182 -5.03 -22.64 0.85
CA LYS A 182 -5.87 -22.13 1.93
C LYS A 182 -6.76 -20.96 1.46
N TRP A 183 -6.23 -20.07 0.64
CA TRP A 183 -6.83 -18.76 0.38
C TRP A 183 -7.10 -18.51 -1.10
N TRP A 184 -6.09 -18.64 -1.95
CA TRP A 184 -6.17 -18.07 -3.30
C TRP A 184 -6.89 -18.96 -4.32
N ALA A 185 -6.83 -20.28 -4.16
CA ALA A 185 -7.51 -21.24 -5.02
C ALA A 185 -8.01 -22.45 -4.22
N PRO A 186 -8.81 -22.29 -3.14
CA PRO A 186 -9.17 -23.36 -2.22
C PRO A 186 -9.97 -24.50 -2.88
N ASP A 187 -10.80 -24.16 -3.86
CA ASP A 187 -11.70 -25.11 -4.53
C ASP A 187 -11.03 -25.91 -5.66
N MET A 188 -9.85 -25.48 -6.11
CA MET A 188 -9.16 -26.12 -7.23
C MET A 188 -8.62 -27.51 -6.82
N ARG A 189 -9.10 -28.58 -7.43
CA ARG A 189 -8.80 -29.95 -6.97
C ARG A 189 -7.41 -30.40 -7.41
N ASN A 190 -7.04 -30.11 -8.65
CA ASN A 190 -5.84 -30.64 -9.30
C ASN A 190 -4.62 -29.71 -9.20
N ARG A 191 -4.55 -28.84 -8.18
CA ARG A 191 -3.43 -27.87 -7.97
C ARG A 191 -2.03 -28.46 -8.17
N PRO A 192 -1.66 -29.64 -7.61
CA PRO A 192 -0.30 -30.17 -7.79
C PRO A 192 0.03 -30.47 -9.24
N VAL A 193 -0.92 -31.05 -9.99
CA VAL A 193 -0.72 -31.41 -11.40
C VAL A 193 -0.67 -30.15 -12.26
N ALA A 194 -1.62 -29.22 -12.06
CA ALA A 194 -1.63 -27.93 -12.76
C ALA A 194 -0.35 -27.14 -12.52
N LEU A 195 0.11 -27.06 -11.27
CA LEU A 195 1.34 -26.36 -10.92
C LEU A 195 2.58 -27.03 -11.54
N GLN A 196 2.60 -28.37 -11.60
CA GLN A 196 3.67 -29.10 -12.28
C GLN A 196 3.69 -28.79 -13.79
N THR A 197 2.53 -28.77 -14.45
CA THR A 197 2.42 -28.37 -15.86
C THR A 197 2.94 -26.94 -16.08
N LEU A 198 2.53 -25.98 -15.24
CA LEU A 198 2.99 -24.59 -15.34
C LEU A 198 4.49 -24.45 -15.09
N ARG A 199 5.04 -25.26 -14.18
CA ARG A 199 6.47 -25.32 -13.91
C ARG A 199 7.24 -25.86 -15.11
N ASP A 200 6.78 -26.96 -15.70
CA ASP A 200 7.43 -27.59 -16.85
C ASP A 200 7.37 -26.68 -18.09
N ALA A 201 6.29 -25.89 -18.21
CA ALA A 201 6.14 -24.86 -19.24
C ALA A 201 6.92 -23.55 -18.94
N SER A 202 7.63 -23.45 -17.82
CA SER A 202 8.32 -22.22 -17.37
C SER A 202 7.39 -20.99 -17.28
N LEU A 203 6.11 -21.21 -16.97
CA LEU A 203 5.11 -20.15 -16.83
C LEU A 203 5.03 -19.59 -15.40
N VAL A 204 5.54 -20.35 -14.42
CA VAL A 204 5.65 -19.99 -13.01
C VAL A 204 7.09 -20.22 -12.56
N GLU A 205 7.69 -19.22 -11.93
CA GLU A 205 9.01 -19.34 -11.32
C GLU A 205 8.90 -19.64 -9.82
N PHE A 206 9.89 -20.36 -9.29
CA PHE A 206 9.97 -20.75 -7.90
C PHE A 206 11.20 -20.13 -7.24
N ARG A 207 11.02 -19.44 -6.12
CA ARG A 207 12.08 -18.94 -5.24
C ARG A 207 11.88 -19.53 -3.85
N GLY A 208 12.55 -20.63 -3.56
CA GLY A 208 12.30 -21.37 -2.33
C GLY A 208 10.87 -21.94 -2.33
N ALA A 209 10.06 -21.54 -1.35
CA ALA A 209 8.65 -21.93 -1.25
C ALA A 209 7.70 -21.04 -2.07
N ASP A 210 8.17 -19.87 -2.50
CA ASP A 210 7.34 -18.88 -3.19
C ASP A 210 7.25 -19.19 -4.68
N MET A 211 6.03 -19.09 -5.21
CA MET A 211 5.73 -19.20 -6.63
C MET A 211 5.20 -17.87 -7.15
N TYR A 212 5.75 -17.39 -8.27
CA TYR A 212 5.33 -16.13 -8.88
C TYR A 212 5.33 -16.24 -10.41
N VAL A 213 4.47 -15.44 -11.02
CA VAL A 213 4.38 -15.35 -12.48
C VAL A 213 5.19 -14.16 -12.94
N LEU A 214 6.02 -14.34 -13.97
CA LEU A 214 6.85 -13.27 -14.51
C LEU A 214 6.00 -12.11 -15.05
N PRO A 215 6.42 -10.84 -14.90
CA PRO A 215 5.65 -9.67 -15.34
C PRO A 215 5.21 -9.68 -16.81
N VAL A 216 6.00 -10.31 -17.70
CA VAL A 216 5.66 -10.47 -19.12
C VAL A 216 4.45 -11.40 -19.28
N ILE A 217 4.44 -12.54 -18.59
CA ILE A 217 3.34 -13.51 -18.63
C ILE A 217 2.10 -12.90 -17.96
N ARG A 218 2.26 -12.24 -16.80
CA ARG A 218 1.17 -11.52 -16.12
C ARG A 218 0.47 -10.55 -17.06
N SER A 219 1.24 -9.69 -17.72
CA SER A 219 0.68 -8.70 -18.65
C SER A 219 -0.02 -9.33 -19.84
N TYR A 220 0.45 -10.49 -20.30
CA TYR A 220 -0.19 -11.22 -21.39
C TYR A 220 -1.53 -11.82 -20.94
N VAL A 221 -1.56 -12.46 -19.77
CA VAL A 221 -2.75 -13.16 -19.25
C VAL A 221 -3.83 -12.17 -18.78
N LEU A 222 -3.45 -11.08 -18.09
CA LEU A 222 -4.37 -10.07 -17.53
C LEU A 222 -5.13 -9.22 -18.55
N ASP A 223 -4.85 -9.39 -19.85
CA ASP A 223 -5.60 -8.74 -20.91
C ASP A 223 -7.06 -9.20 -20.89
N GLU A 224 -7.99 -8.23 -20.85
CA GLU A 224 -9.44 -8.47 -20.76
C GLU A 224 -9.98 -9.40 -21.85
N ALA A 225 -9.35 -9.47 -23.04
CA ALA A 225 -9.78 -10.37 -24.10
C ALA A 225 -9.44 -11.85 -23.81
N ARG A 226 -8.53 -12.11 -22.88
CA ARG A 226 -8.02 -13.45 -22.55
C ARG A 226 -8.35 -13.88 -21.12
N PHE A 227 -8.51 -12.93 -20.20
CA PHE A 227 -8.66 -13.24 -18.78
C PHE A 227 -10.01 -13.89 -18.47
N PRO A 228 -10.06 -15.05 -17.79
CA PRO A 228 -11.31 -15.68 -17.39
C PRO A 228 -12.06 -14.83 -16.36
N LYS A 229 -13.26 -14.34 -16.70
CA LYS A 229 -14.10 -13.53 -15.79
C LYS A 229 -14.43 -14.26 -14.48
N GLY A 230 -14.66 -15.59 -14.54
CA GLY A 230 -14.91 -16.40 -13.35
C GLY A 230 -13.74 -16.38 -12.36
N VAL A 231 -12.51 -16.48 -12.87
CA VAL A 231 -11.29 -16.40 -12.05
C VAL A 231 -11.12 -15.03 -11.42
N ARG A 232 -11.46 -13.95 -12.13
CA ARG A 232 -11.39 -12.58 -11.59
C ARG A 232 -12.27 -12.44 -10.35
N ASN A 233 -13.52 -12.87 -10.47
CA ASN A 233 -14.49 -12.81 -9.39
C ASN A 233 -14.12 -13.74 -8.22
N ALA A 234 -13.67 -14.97 -8.52
CA ALA A 234 -13.22 -15.91 -7.50
C ALA A 234 -12.01 -15.38 -6.71
N THR A 235 -11.03 -14.80 -7.41
CA THR A 235 -9.81 -14.25 -6.79
C THR A 235 -10.10 -12.98 -6.00
N LEU A 236 -11.01 -12.13 -6.48
CA LEU A 236 -11.52 -10.99 -5.72
C LEU A 236 -12.24 -11.44 -4.44
N GLY A 237 -13.15 -12.42 -4.56
CA GLY A 237 -13.84 -13.02 -3.42
C GLY A 237 -12.87 -13.63 -2.40
N ALA A 238 -11.82 -14.31 -2.87
CA ALA A 238 -10.75 -14.83 -2.04
C ALA A 238 -9.98 -13.73 -1.29
N ALA A 239 -9.65 -12.62 -1.95
CA ALA A 239 -8.98 -11.47 -1.32
C ALA A 239 -9.86 -10.83 -0.23
N ILE A 240 -11.16 -10.66 -0.51
CA ILE A 240 -12.14 -10.14 0.45
C ILE A 240 -12.23 -11.09 1.65
N HIS A 241 -12.47 -12.38 1.41
CA HIS A 241 -12.59 -13.38 2.46
C HIS A 241 -11.31 -13.48 3.30
N PHE A 242 -10.13 -13.44 2.67
CA PHE A 242 -8.84 -13.42 3.37
C PHE A 242 -8.78 -12.25 4.34
N LEU A 243 -9.06 -11.01 3.90
CA LEU A 243 -8.97 -9.84 4.78
C LEU A 243 -10.01 -9.87 5.90
N VAL A 244 -11.27 -10.18 5.58
CA VAL A 244 -12.36 -10.28 6.57
C VAL A 244 -12.08 -11.37 7.62
N SER A 245 -11.41 -12.45 7.22
CA SER A 245 -10.99 -13.52 8.16
C SER A 245 -9.87 -13.11 9.11
N HIS A 246 -9.23 -11.95 8.90
CA HIS A 246 -8.11 -11.45 9.71
C HIS A 246 -8.38 -10.02 10.24
N ASP A 247 -9.65 -9.66 10.51
CA ASP A 247 -10.06 -8.34 11.06
C ASP A 247 -10.04 -8.28 12.60
N SER A 248 -9.12 -8.98 13.26
CA SER A 248 -9.02 -8.87 14.71
C SER A 248 -8.50 -7.50 15.15
N LYS A 249 -8.88 -7.11 16.37
CA LYS A 249 -8.50 -5.82 16.97
C LYS A 249 -7.30 -6.00 17.92
N PRO A 250 -6.51 -4.94 18.16
CA PRO A 250 -5.48 -4.94 19.19
C PRO A 250 -6.03 -5.46 20.53
N GLY A 251 -5.31 -6.40 21.15
CA GLY A 251 -5.75 -7.07 22.38
C GLY A 251 -6.41 -8.43 22.18
N HIS A 252 -6.93 -8.73 20.98
CA HIS A 252 -7.44 -10.06 20.68
C HIS A 252 -6.29 -11.07 20.54
N THR A 253 -6.53 -12.32 20.95
CA THR A 253 -5.48 -13.37 20.95
C THR A 253 -4.94 -13.68 19.55
N THR A 254 -5.75 -13.51 18.51
CA THR A 254 -5.36 -13.74 17.11
C THR A 254 -4.70 -12.52 16.44
N TYR A 255 -4.68 -11.35 17.10
CA TYR A 255 -4.24 -10.11 16.48
C TYR A 255 -2.83 -10.14 15.89
N LYS A 256 -1.89 -10.76 16.60
CA LYS A 256 -0.51 -10.91 16.12
C LYS A 256 -0.41 -11.84 14.92
N ASP A 257 -1.17 -12.94 14.94
CA ASP A 257 -1.20 -13.92 13.85
C ASP A 257 -1.86 -13.32 12.60
N ASP A 258 -2.96 -12.59 12.80
CA ASP A 258 -3.71 -11.91 11.74
C ASP A 258 -2.87 -10.83 11.05
N ASN A 259 -2.20 -9.98 11.83
CA ASN A 259 -1.25 -8.98 11.29
C ASN A 259 -0.08 -9.63 10.56
N THR A 260 0.44 -10.75 11.07
CA THR A 260 1.53 -11.48 10.42
C THR A 260 1.05 -12.06 9.08
N ALA A 261 -0.13 -12.66 9.04
CA ALA A 261 -0.73 -13.20 7.82
C ALA A 261 -0.97 -12.12 6.78
N ILE A 262 -1.59 -11.00 7.17
CA ILE A 262 -1.81 -9.85 6.26
C ILE A 262 -0.46 -9.29 5.79
N GLY A 263 0.54 -9.16 6.67
CA GLY A 263 1.85 -8.62 6.30
C GLY A 263 2.60 -9.47 5.27
N VAL A 264 2.48 -10.80 5.32
CA VAL A 264 3.09 -11.70 4.32
C VAL A 264 2.44 -11.55 2.96
N GLU A 265 1.11 -11.43 2.93
CA GLU A 265 0.34 -11.44 1.69
C GLU A 265 -0.02 -10.03 1.18
N GLU A 266 0.23 -8.95 1.93
CA GLU A 266 -0.29 -7.57 1.75
C GLU A 266 -0.36 -7.10 0.29
N GLY A 267 0.71 -7.35 -0.48
CA GLY A 267 0.82 -6.90 -1.87
C GLY A 267 -0.19 -7.57 -2.82
N ASN A 268 -0.66 -8.78 -2.51
CA ASN A 268 -1.64 -9.51 -3.29
C ASN A 268 -3.05 -8.89 -3.19
N PRO A 269 -3.70 -8.83 -2.01
CA PRO A 269 -5.01 -8.19 -1.90
C PRO A 269 -4.93 -6.69 -2.23
N GLN A 270 -3.81 -5.99 -1.95
CA GLN A 270 -3.65 -4.61 -2.41
C GLN A 270 -3.84 -4.48 -3.93
N ALA A 271 -3.13 -5.28 -4.72
CA ALA A 271 -3.23 -5.20 -6.18
C ALA A 271 -4.61 -5.61 -6.71
N ILE A 272 -5.20 -6.67 -6.14
CA ILE A 272 -6.53 -7.16 -6.52
C ILE A 272 -7.60 -6.10 -6.25
N LEU A 273 -7.57 -5.48 -5.06
CA LEU A 273 -8.57 -4.51 -4.65
C LEU A 273 -8.43 -3.17 -5.37
N LEU A 274 -7.21 -2.73 -5.70
CA LEU A 274 -6.99 -1.51 -6.49
C LEU A 274 -7.43 -1.64 -7.95
N ASP A 275 -7.38 -2.85 -8.52
CA ASP A 275 -7.84 -3.12 -9.89
C ASP A 275 -9.38 -3.11 -10.02
N THR A 276 -10.12 -3.02 -8.91
CA THR A 276 -11.58 -2.90 -8.96
C THR A 276 -12.00 -1.53 -9.52
N THR A 277 -12.55 -1.53 -10.73
CA THR A 277 -12.90 -0.32 -11.48
C THR A 277 -14.37 0.10 -11.32
N GLN A 278 -14.71 1.21 -11.97
CA GLN A 278 -15.71 2.20 -11.55
C GLN A 278 -17.16 1.91 -11.97
N ASP A 279 -17.43 0.84 -12.71
CA ASP A 279 -18.66 0.74 -13.50
C ASP A 279 -19.86 0.15 -12.73
N ASP A 280 -19.62 -0.61 -11.66
CA ASP A 280 -20.66 -1.21 -10.83
C ASP A 280 -20.70 -0.67 -9.40
N VAL A 281 -21.88 -0.74 -8.77
CA VAL A 281 -22.03 -0.42 -7.33
C VAL A 281 -21.24 -1.47 -6.54
N PRO A 282 -20.28 -1.07 -5.68
CA PRO A 282 -19.47 -2.02 -4.95
C PRO A 282 -20.34 -2.76 -3.92
N ILE A 283 -20.04 -4.05 -3.71
CA ILE A 283 -20.62 -4.81 -2.61
C ILE A 283 -20.04 -4.32 -1.27
N PRO A 284 -20.81 -4.31 -0.16
CA PRO A 284 -20.33 -3.89 1.15
C PRO A 284 -19.04 -4.61 1.60
N ASP A 285 -18.96 -5.94 1.40
CA ASP A 285 -17.80 -6.74 1.78
C ASP A 285 -16.50 -6.28 1.11
N LEU A 286 -16.57 -5.73 -0.11
CA LEU A 286 -15.42 -5.14 -0.80
C LEU A 286 -14.93 -3.90 -0.05
N ILE A 287 -15.85 -3.04 0.39
CA ILE A 287 -15.53 -1.83 1.14
C ILE A 287 -14.97 -2.19 2.53
N GLU A 288 -15.51 -3.21 3.18
CA GLU A 288 -14.98 -3.72 4.44
C GLU A 288 -13.54 -4.23 4.27
N ALA A 289 -13.28 -5.08 3.28
CA ALA A 289 -11.93 -5.55 2.98
C ALA A 289 -10.93 -4.39 2.72
N LEU A 290 -11.35 -3.39 1.94
CA LEU A 290 -10.58 -2.18 1.69
C LEU A 290 -10.27 -1.39 2.98
N VAL A 291 -11.23 -1.28 3.89
CA VAL A 291 -11.07 -0.65 5.21
C VAL A 291 -10.10 -1.44 6.08
N ILE A 292 -10.18 -2.77 6.12
CA ILE A 292 -9.28 -3.66 6.88
C ILE A 292 -7.84 -3.45 6.42
N LEU A 293 -7.59 -3.55 5.11
CA LEU A 293 -6.25 -3.37 4.56
C LEU A 293 -5.72 -1.94 4.77
N SER A 294 -6.58 -0.93 4.61
CA SER A 294 -6.21 0.47 4.90
C SER A 294 -5.87 0.67 6.38
N ARG A 295 -6.57 0.02 7.31
CA ARG A 295 -6.28 0.07 8.76
C ARG A 295 -4.96 -0.62 9.08
N PHE A 296 -4.69 -1.78 8.46
CA PHE A 296 -3.39 -2.45 8.58
C PHE A 296 -2.25 -1.52 8.12
N GLN A 297 -2.41 -0.85 6.97
CA GLN A 297 -1.43 0.11 6.46
C GLN A 297 -1.27 1.33 7.37
N LEU A 298 -2.35 1.82 8.00
CA LEU A 298 -2.28 2.92 8.97
C LEU A 298 -1.34 2.59 10.14
N GLN A 299 -1.34 1.32 10.57
CA GLN A 299 -0.59 0.85 11.74
C GLN A 299 0.85 0.44 11.40
N THR A 300 1.10 -0.01 10.18
CA THR A 300 2.41 -0.52 9.76
C THR A 300 3.18 0.49 8.91
N ARG A 301 2.68 0.76 7.70
CA ARG A 301 3.27 1.71 6.76
C ARG A 301 2.15 2.48 6.04
N PRO A 302 1.85 3.72 6.46
CA PRO A 302 0.77 4.52 5.86
C PRO A 302 0.94 4.69 4.34
N ARG A 303 -0.10 4.37 3.57
CA ARG A 303 -0.18 4.57 2.11
C ARG A 303 -1.54 5.18 1.77
N MET A 304 -1.53 6.30 1.05
CA MET A 304 -2.76 7.03 0.71
C MET A 304 -3.61 6.32 -0.35
N GLU A 305 -2.96 5.62 -1.27
CA GLU A 305 -3.60 5.00 -2.44
C GLU A 305 -4.79 4.11 -2.07
N MET A 306 -4.62 3.24 -1.07
CA MET A 306 -5.68 2.32 -0.62
C MET A 306 -6.86 3.07 0.00
N VAL A 307 -6.60 4.01 0.91
CA VAL A 307 -7.68 4.73 1.61
C VAL A 307 -8.43 5.69 0.68
N GLU A 308 -7.73 6.33 -0.25
CA GLU A 308 -8.34 7.19 -1.27
C GLU A 308 -9.25 6.38 -2.20
N HIS A 309 -8.80 5.19 -2.61
CA HIS A 309 -9.63 4.26 -3.38
C HIS A 309 -10.85 3.80 -2.59
N THR A 310 -10.66 3.48 -1.30
CA THR A 310 -11.73 3.08 -0.37
C THR A 310 -12.80 4.17 -0.26
N VAL A 311 -12.42 5.42 0.00
CA VAL A 311 -13.36 6.56 0.11
C VAL A 311 -14.12 6.76 -1.19
N ARG A 312 -13.43 6.66 -2.34
CA ARG A 312 -14.03 6.83 -3.67
C ARG A 312 -15.05 5.74 -4.00
N LEU A 313 -14.76 4.47 -3.70
CA LEU A 313 -15.70 3.38 -3.91
C LEU A 313 -16.86 3.44 -2.91
N ALA A 314 -16.59 3.68 -1.63
CA ALA A 314 -17.61 3.76 -0.60
C ALA A 314 -18.63 4.89 -0.86
N HIS A 315 -18.21 5.99 -1.52
CA HIS A 315 -19.13 7.06 -1.92
C HIS A 315 -20.23 6.61 -2.90
N LYS A 316 -20.00 5.53 -3.66
CA LYS A 316 -20.95 4.99 -4.63
C LYS A 316 -21.99 4.05 -4.00
N LEU A 317 -21.83 3.70 -2.73
CA LEU A 317 -22.78 2.85 -2.03
C LEU A 317 -24.17 3.48 -1.99
N GLU A 318 -25.19 2.62 -1.97
CA GLU A 318 -26.57 3.05 -1.76
C GLU A 318 -26.71 3.83 -0.44
N PRO A 319 -27.69 4.75 -0.32
CA PRO A 319 -27.85 5.61 0.85
C PRO A 319 -27.81 4.87 2.18
N HIS A 320 -28.40 3.67 2.26
CA HIS A 320 -28.45 2.88 3.49
C HIS A 320 -27.08 2.35 3.96
N ASN A 321 -26.08 2.25 3.08
CA ASN A 321 -24.73 1.78 3.39
C ASN A 321 -23.70 2.93 3.54
N ARG A 322 -24.15 4.19 3.52
CA ARG A 322 -23.23 5.36 3.64
C ARG A 322 -22.53 5.47 4.99
N LEU A 323 -22.90 4.67 5.99
CA LEU A 323 -22.13 4.55 7.22
C LEU A 323 -20.68 4.09 6.96
N LEU A 324 -20.50 3.15 6.01
CA LEU A 324 -19.18 2.68 5.58
C LEU A 324 -18.37 3.80 4.91
N TRP A 325 -19.03 4.71 4.19
CA TRP A 325 -18.37 5.88 3.60
C TRP A 325 -17.85 6.84 4.67
N GLY A 326 -18.65 7.11 5.71
CA GLY A 326 -18.18 7.86 6.88
C GLY A 326 -16.99 7.18 7.57
N GLY A 327 -17.02 5.85 7.68
CA GLY A 327 -15.89 5.05 8.20
C GLY A 327 -14.62 5.21 7.37
N ALA A 328 -14.73 5.13 6.04
CA ALA A 328 -13.62 5.34 5.13
C ALA A 328 -13.06 6.77 5.22
N GLN A 329 -13.92 7.79 5.35
CA GLN A 329 -13.50 9.18 5.54
C GLN A 329 -12.76 9.38 6.87
N SER A 330 -13.24 8.76 7.96
CA SER A 330 -12.55 8.80 9.26
C SER A 330 -11.16 8.14 9.17
N LEU A 331 -11.06 6.99 8.49
CA LEU A 331 -9.77 6.34 8.27
C LEU A 331 -8.82 7.19 7.42
N HIS A 332 -9.35 7.90 6.43
CA HIS A 332 -8.58 8.86 5.63
C HIS A 332 -8.06 10.03 6.47
N GLY A 333 -8.88 10.55 7.39
CA GLY A 333 -8.46 11.53 8.38
C GLY A 333 -7.34 10.99 9.28
N ALA A 334 -7.44 9.75 9.73
CA ALA A 334 -6.41 9.11 10.55
C ALA A 334 -5.08 8.93 9.81
N MET A 335 -5.13 8.63 8.51
CA MET A 335 -3.92 8.59 7.66
C MET A 335 -3.24 9.95 7.59
N PHE A 336 -3.99 11.02 7.36
CA PHE A 336 -3.45 12.38 7.37
C PHE A 336 -2.87 12.76 8.73
N LEU A 337 -3.54 12.40 9.83
CA LEU A 337 -3.05 12.64 11.19
C LEU A 337 -1.70 11.95 11.42
N ASN A 338 -1.56 10.69 11.00
CA ASN A 338 -0.31 9.93 11.05
C ASN A 338 0.81 10.54 10.18
N LEU A 339 0.44 11.21 9.09
CA LEU A 339 1.39 11.91 8.21
C LEU A 339 1.63 13.37 8.62
N HIS A 340 1.19 13.78 9.82
CA HIS A 340 1.31 15.15 10.34
C HIS A 340 0.64 16.22 9.48
N LYS A 341 -0.38 15.83 8.70
CA LYS A 341 -1.20 16.71 7.85
C LYS A 341 -2.51 17.05 8.55
N TYR A 342 -2.41 17.86 9.59
CA TYR A 342 -3.50 18.08 10.56
C TYR A 342 -4.72 18.78 9.97
N ASP A 343 -4.52 19.76 9.07
CA ASP A 343 -5.62 20.47 8.41
C ASP A 343 -6.39 19.54 7.46
N GLU A 344 -5.68 18.68 6.72
CA GLU A 344 -6.29 17.66 5.87
C GLU A 344 -7.04 16.61 6.70
N ALA A 345 -6.48 16.19 7.84
CA ALA A 345 -7.14 15.28 8.77
C ALA A 345 -8.47 15.88 9.26
N ALA A 346 -8.45 17.12 9.75
CA ALA A 346 -9.66 17.82 10.21
C ALA A 346 -10.71 17.95 9.11
N LYS A 347 -10.32 18.20 7.86
CA LYS A 347 -11.25 18.24 6.70
C LYS A 347 -11.94 16.88 6.48
N GLN A 348 -11.19 15.78 6.53
CA GLN A 348 -11.76 14.45 6.34
C GLN A 348 -12.69 14.05 7.50
N TYR A 349 -12.31 14.35 8.74
CA TYR A 349 -13.18 14.08 9.89
C TYR A 349 -14.45 14.92 9.88
N LYS A 350 -14.40 16.18 9.44
CA LYS A 350 -15.60 17.01 9.22
C LYS A 350 -16.54 16.38 8.17
N ALA A 351 -16.00 15.91 7.06
CA ALA A 351 -16.77 15.21 6.04
C ALA A 351 -17.39 13.90 6.59
N ALA A 352 -16.64 13.12 7.38
CA ALA A 352 -17.15 11.92 8.04
C ALA A 352 -18.29 12.25 9.01
N ARG A 353 -18.13 13.29 9.83
CA ARG A 353 -19.15 13.77 10.77
C ARG A 353 -20.45 14.16 10.06
N GLU A 354 -20.36 14.89 8.95
CA GLU A 354 -21.53 15.25 8.14
C GLU A 354 -22.25 14.00 7.59
N THR A 355 -21.49 13.03 7.10
CA THR A 355 -22.03 11.74 6.66
C THR A 355 -22.75 11.02 7.82
N TYR A 356 -22.14 10.94 8.99
CA TYR A 356 -22.75 10.29 10.16
C TYR A 356 -24.03 10.96 10.62
N ILE A 357 -24.07 12.31 10.62
CA ILE A 357 -25.28 13.09 10.93
C ILE A 357 -26.38 12.78 9.92
N MET A 358 -26.05 12.76 8.62
CA MET A 358 -27.00 12.43 7.55
C MET A 358 -27.59 11.02 7.71
N MET A 359 -26.78 10.09 8.21
CA MET A 359 -27.17 8.71 8.49
C MET A 359 -27.88 8.52 9.83
N GLY A 360 -28.04 9.59 10.64
CA GLY A 360 -28.64 9.52 11.97
C GLY A 360 -27.77 8.84 13.03
N SER A 361 -26.48 8.64 12.73
CA SER A 361 -25.53 7.94 13.59
C SER A 361 -24.90 8.90 14.60
N LYS A 362 -25.61 9.14 15.71
CA LYS A 362 -25.16 10.08 16.76
C LYS A 362 -23.80 9.71 17.35
N LYS A 363 -23.58 8.42 17.66
CA LYS A 363 -22.34 7.89 18.24
C LYS A 363 -21.14 8.16 17.34
N GLU A 364 -21.25 7.85 16.06
CA GLU A 364 -20.18 8.02 15.08
C GLU A 364 -19.91 9.49 14.77
N ALA A 365 -20.96 10.33 14.76
CA ALA A 365 -20.80 11.78 14.65
C ALA A 365 -20.07 12.38 15.86
N ALA A 366 -20.34 11.90 17.08
CA ALA A 366 -19.62 12.29 18.28
C ALA A 366 -18.16 11.80 18.24
N ASN A 367 -17.90 10.57 17.82
CA ASN A 367 -16.54 10.06 17.61
C ASN A 367 -15.75 10.89 16.58
N ALA A 368 -16.36 11.23 15.44
CA ALA A 368 -15.73 12.11 14.46
C ALA A 368 -15.47 13.52 15.01
N THR A 369 -16.31 14.00 15.94
CA THR A 369 -16.09 15.27 16.65
C THR A 369 -14.84 15.19 17.52
N LEU A 370 -14.65 14.09 18.27
CA LEU A 370 -13.42 13.85 19.03
C LEU A 370 -12.19 13.84 18.11
N ASP A 371 -12.27 13.16 16.96
CA ASP A 371 -11.16 13.09 16.00
C ASP A 371 -10.79 14.46 15.40
N ILE A 372 -11.79 15.33 15.16
CA ILE A 372 -11.56 16.74 14.76
C ILE A 372 -10.77 17.49 15.84
N THR A 373 -11.15 17.35 17.12
CA THR A 373 -10.45 18.02 18.23
C THR A 373 -9.01 17.51 18.38
N GLN A 374 -8.78 16.21 18.12
CA GLN A 374 -7.43 15.63 18.07
C GLN A 374 -6.58 16.30 16.99
N ALA A 375 -7.11 16.45 15.76
CA ALA A 375 -6.39 17.11 14.68
C ALA A 375 -6.06 18.57 15.01
N HIS A 376 -7.02 19.33 15.57
CA HIS A 376 -6.80 20.71 16.01
C HIS A 376 -5.78 20.83 17.14
N SER A 377 -5.63 19.81 17.99
CA SER A 377 -4.68 19.84 19.13
C SER A 377 -3.22 20.06 18.71
N PHE A 378 -2.88 19.77 17.44
CA PHE A 378 -1.55 19.96 16.87
C PHE A 378 -1.39 21.26 16.07
N VAL A 379 -2.45 22.05 15.92
CA VAL A 379 -2.45 23.32 15.17
C VAL A 379 -2.56 24.51 16.14
N LEU A 380 -1.74 25.54 15.93
CA LEU A 380 -1.78 26.76 16.74
C LEU A 380 -3.07 27.56 16.43
N GLY A 381 -3.95 27.73 17.42
CA GLY A 381 -5.01 28.77 17.38
C GLY A 381 -6.48 28.35 17.47
N GLY A 382 -6.84 27.09 17.76
CA GLY A 382 -8.25 26.61 17.81
C GLY A 382 -8.84 26.40 19.22
N ALA A 383 -8.65 27.32 20.17
CA ALA A 383 -8.82 26.98 21.60
C ALA A 383 -10.29 26.77 22.06
N ASP A 384 -11.25 27.59 21.60
CA ASP A 384 -12.57 27.68 22.26
C ASP A 384 -13.66 26.80 21.61
N GLU A 385 -13.60 26.58 20.29
CA GLU A 385 -14.59 25.75 19.59
C GLU A 385 -14.50 24.27 20.02
N ASP A 386 -13.29 23.78 20.29
CA ASP A 386 -13.07 22.39 20.72
C ASP A 386 -13.66 22.09 22.11
N GLU A 387 -13.69 23.04 23.04
CA GLU A 387 -14.26 22.78 24.37
C GLU A 387 -15.77 22.57 24.30
N THR A 388 -16.43 23.34 23.44
CA THR A 388 -17.86 23.18 23.18
C THR A 388 -18.11 21.84 22.51
N ALA A 389 -17.30 21.52 21.50
CA ALA A 389 -17.38 20.25 20.78
C ALA A 389 -17.16 19.02 21.69
N LEU A 390 -16.20 19.09 22.64
CA LEU A 390 -15.96 18.02 23.61
C LEU A 390 -17.14 17.85 24.57
N ARG A 391 -17.77 18.93 25.03
CA ARG A 391 -18.98 18.87 25.88
C ARG A 391 -20.18 18.30 25.14
N GLU A 392 -20.36 18.69 23.88
CA GLU A 392 -21.42 18.13 23.02
C GLU A 392 -21.22 16.64 22.79
N ALA A 393 -20.00 16.21 22.48
CA ALA A 393 -19.66 14.79 22.34
C ALA A 393 -19.88 14.02 23.65
N GLN A 394 -19.45 14.57 24.78
CA GLN A 394 -19.68 13.98 26.10
C GLN A 394 -21.18 13.75 26.36
N ALA A 395 -22.01 14.77 26.16
CA ALA A 395 -23.46 14.68 26.38
C ALA A 395 -24.11 13.59 25.49
N VAL A 396 -23.61 13.41 24.27
CA VAL A 396 -24.07 12.32 23.39
C VAL A 396 -23.69 10.95 23.95
N PHE A 397 -22.45 10.77 24.40
CA PHE A 397 -22.04 9.48 24.97
C PHE A 397 -22.71 9.18 26.32
N GLU A 398 -23.00 10.20 27.13
CA GLU A 398 -23.84 10.07 28.34
C GLU A 398 -25.28 9.68 27.98
N GLU A 399 -25.89 10.30 26.97
CA GLU A 399 -27.25 9.94 26.48
C GLU A 399 -27.31 8.47 26.00
N LEU A 400 -26.22 7.96 25.45
CA LEU A 400 -26.13 6.62 24.86
C LEU A 400 -25.61 5.55 25.82
N ASP A 401 -25.29 5.89 27.07
CA ASP A 401 -24.61 5.01 28.03
C ASP A 401 -23.35 4.34 27.42
N ASP A 402 -22.55 5.10 26.66
CA ASP A 402 -21.38 4.63 25.91
C ASP A 402 -20.07 4.92 26.67
N ASP A 403 -19.73 4.05 27.62
CA ASP A 403 -18.53 4.20 28.48
C ASP A 403 -17.23 4.33 27.67
N PHE A 404 -17.13 3.64 26.53
CA PHE A 404 -15.98 3.76 25.63
C PHE A 404 -15.87 5.18 25.05
N GLY A 405 -17.00 5.74 24.59
CA GLY A 405 -17.06 7.11 24.10
C GLY A 405 -16.74 8.14 25.19
N LEU A 406 -17.17 7.90 26.43
CA LEU A 406 -16.82 8.74 27.59
C LEU A 406 -15.33 8.69 27.91
N ALA A 407 -14.73 7.49 27.95
CA ALA A 407 -13.30 7.32 28.16
C ALA A 407 -12.48 8.05 27.09
N ARG A 408 -12.86 7.92 25.80
CA ARG A 408 -12.25 8.70 24.70
C ARG A 408 -12.43 10.20 24.90
N THR A 409 -13.59 10.65 25.35
CA THR A 409 -13.83 12.08 25.59
C THR A 409 -12.92 12.62 26.69
N TYR A 410 -12.78 11.91 27.81
CA TYR A 410 -11.83 12.27 28.87
C TYR A 410 -10.38 12.29 28.38
N HIS A 411 -9.98 11.32 27.57
CA HIS A 411 -8.65 11.30 26.94
C HIS A 411 -8.38 12.60 26.16
N HIS A 412 -9.31 13.05 25.30
CA HIS A 412 -9.15 14.31 24.55
C HIS A 412 -9.24 15.56 25.42
N ILE A 413 -10.05 15.57 26.48
CA ILE A 413 -10.08 16.66 27.48
C ILE A 413 -8.69 16.78 28.15
N GLY A 414 -8.06 15.66 28.50
CA GLY A 414 -6.71 15.63 29.05
C GLY A 414 -5.70 16.31 28.12
N ILE A 415 -5.69 15.95 26.84
CA ILE A 415 -4.82 16.57 25.82
C ILE A 415 -5.07 18.08 25.73
N LYS A 416 -6.35 18.49 25.72
CA LYS A 416 -6.71 19.91 25.65
C LYS A 416 -6.22 20.69 26.87
N LYS A 417 -6.34 20.13 28.08
CA LYS A 417 -5.82 20.73 29.32
C LYS A 417 -4.29 20.84 29.29
N ALA A 418 -3.60 19.82 28.81
CA ALA A 418 -2.15 19.87 28.65
C ALA A 418 -1.71 20.96 27.67
N ASN A 419 -2.42 21.14 26.55
CA ASN A 419 -2.17 22.24 25.60
C ASN A 419 -2.37 23.63 26.22
N LYS A 420 -3.19 23.75 27.28
CA LYS A 420 -3.34 24.99 28.08
C LYS A 420 -2.31 25.14 29.21
N GLY A 421 -1.36 24.20 29.33
CA GLY A 421 -0.36 24.17 30.41
C GLY A 421 -0.89 23.65 31.74
N MET A 422 -2.10 23.10 31.78
CA MET A 422 -2.74 22.57 33.00
C MET A 422 -2.39 21.09 33.19
N TYR A 423 -1.10 20.79 33.38
CA TYR A 423 -0.60 19.40 33.34
C TYR A 423 -1.09 18.51 34.48
N SER A 424 -1.25 19.05 35.70
CA SER A 424 -1.79 18.27 36.84
C SER A 424 -3.23 17.81 36.57
N ASP A 425 -4.07 18.71 36.06
CA ASP A 425 -5.44 18.39 35.70
C ASP A 425 -5.51 17.43 34.50
N ALA A 426 -4.60 17.59 33.53
CA ALA A 426 -4.50 16.69 32.39
C ALA A 426 -4.12 15.27 32.82
N GLU A 427 -3.21 15.16 33.78
CA GLU A 427 -2.81 13.89 34.38
C GLU A 427 -3.98 13.20 35.08
N GLU A 428 -4.73 13.90 35.93
CA GLU A 428 -5.89 13.35 36.65
C GLU A 428 -6.96 12.81 35.68
N ILE A 429 -7.31 13.61 34.67
CA ILE A 429 -8.35 13.24 33.70
C ILE A 429 -7.88 12.10 32.78
N CYS A 430 -6.59 12.10 32.39
CA CYS A 430 -6.04 11.03 31.56
C CYS A 430 -5.91 9.72 32.34
N ALA A 431 -5.61 9.77 33.65
CA ALA A 431 -5.63 8.60 34.52
C ALA A 431 -7.04 8.01 34.63
N LEU A 432 -8.06 8.86 34.79
CA LEU A 432 -9.46 8.42 34.76
C LEU A 432 -9.80 7.72 33.42
N ALA A 433 -9.44 8.32 32.29
CA ALA A 433 -9.66 7.70 30.98
C ALA A 433 -8.96 6.34 30.86
N ARG A 434 -7.70 6.25 31.31
CA ARG A 434 -6.93 5.00 31.32
C ARG A 434 -7.61 3.92 32.14
N ASP A 435 -8.07 4.24 33.35
CA ASP A 435 -8.74 3.28 34.24
C ASP A 435 -10.08 2.80 33.65
N MET A 436 -10.81 3.69 32.96
CA MET A 436 -12.01 3.30 32.20
C MET A 436 -11.66 2.35 31.05
N PHE A 437 -10.62 2.63 30.27
CA PHE A 437 -10.18 1.73 29.20
C PHE A 437 -9.73 0.36 29.74
N ALA A 438 -9.08 0.32 30.90
CA ALA A 438 -8.75 -0.93 31.57
C ALA A 438 -10.02 -1.74 31.93
N GLY A 439 -11.05 -1.08 32.46
CA GLY A 439 -12.33 -1.72 32.78
C GLY A 439 -13.13 -2.22 31.57
N LEU A 440 -12.82 -1.71 30.38
CA LEU A 440 -13.44 -2.08 29.10
C LEU A 440 -12.60 -3.09 28.29
N ASP A 441 -11.46 -3.54 28.82
CA ASP A 441 -10.48 -4.36 28.09
C ASP A 441 -9.95 -3.69 26.80
N GLU A 442 -9.96 -2.35 26.73
CA GLU A 442 -9.55 -1.55 25.57
C GLU A 442 -8.05 -1.22 25.62
N VAL A 443 -7.24 -2.25 25.44
CA VAL A 443 -5.78 -2.24 25.66
C VAL A 443 -5.01 -1.23 24.78
N SER A 444 -5.49 -0.91 23.57
CA SER A 444 -4.82 0.09 22.73
C SER A 444 -4.95 1.50 23.31
N TYR A 445 -6.16 1.86 23.74
CA TYR A 445 -6.41 3.19 24.31
C TYR A 445 -5.85 3.31 25.74
N HIS A 446 -5.76 2.19 26.45
CA HIS A 446 -5.00 2.09 27.69
C HIS A 446 -3.54 2.50 27.47
N ALA A 447 -2.84 1.85 26.52
CA ALA A 447 -1.45 2.15 26.19
C ALA A 447 -1.23 3.59 25.71
N ASP A 448 -2.13 4.11 24.87
CA ASP A 448 -2.09 5.51 24.43
C ASP A 448 -2.23 6.48 25.63
N SER A 449 -3.09 6.17 26.60
CA SER A 449 -3.27 6.97 27.81
C SER A 449 -2.05 6.86 28.76
N THR A 450 -1.45 5.69 28.90
CA THR A 450 -0.19 5.50 29.64
C THR A 450 0.92 6.36 29.05
N SER A 451 1.06 6.37 27.72
CA SER A 451 2.04 7.22 27.03
C SER A 451 1.84 8.71 27.32
N LEU A 452 0.59 9.20 27.25
CA LEU A 452 0.27 10.59 27.58
C LEU A 452 0.60 10.96 29.03
N LEU A 453 0.35 10.06 29.99
CA LEU A 453 0.72 10.30 31.39
C LEU A 453 2.24 10.48 31.54
N GLY A 454 3.04 9.72 30.80
CA GLY A 454 4.49 9.89 30.73
C GLY A 454 4.89 11.26 30.16
N VAL A 455 4.24 11.69 29.08
CA VAL A 455 4.42 13.03 28.49
C VAL A 455 4.05 14.13 29.48
N TYR A 456 2.95 13.99 30.22
CA TYR A 456 2.53 14.99 31.19
C TYR A 456 3.48 15.07 32.39
N ALA A 457 4.01 13.94 32.87
CA ALA A 457 5.06 13.92 33.89
C ALA A 457 6.33 14.64 33.38
N PHE A 458 6.72 14.40 32.13
CA PHE A 458 7.85 15.08 31.51
C PHE A 458 7.64 16.62 31.43
N LEU A 459 6.45 17.06 31.01
CA LEU A 459 6.09 18.48 30.93
C LEU A 459 6.05 19.15 32.32
N GLN A 460 5.74 18.39 33.37
CA GLN A 460 5.86 18.81 34.77
C GLN A 460 7.30 18.80 35.31
N ARG A 461 8.27 18.36 34.51
CA ARG A 461 9.70 18.17 34.87
C ARG A 461 9.94 17.07 35.90
N ASP A 462 9.01 16.13 36.04
CA ASP A 462 9.19 14.90 36.81
C ASP A 462 9.74 13.81 35.89
N TYR A 463 11.05 13.89 35.62
CA TYR A 463 11.73 13.02 34.67
C TYR A 463 11.83 11.57 35.15
N GLU A 464 11.85 11.35 36.46
CA GLU A 464 11.91 10.01 37.07
C GLU A 464 10.58 9.29 36.82
N LYS A 465 9.46 9.95 37.13
CA LYS A 465 8.13 9.42 36.84
C LYS A 465 7.87 9.27 35.34
N ALA A 466 8.32 10.23 34.53
CA ALA A 466 8.19 10.14 33.07
C ALA A 466 8.92 8.93 32.50
N HIS A 467 10.14 8.63 33.00
CA HIS A 467 10.89 7.44 32.61
C HIS A 467 10.17 6.16 33.01
N GLU A 468 9.72 6.04 34.26
CA GLU A 468 9.01 4.85 34.76
C GLU A 468 7.73 4.59 33.94
N ILE A 469 6.90 5.61 33.73
CA ILE A 469 5.67 5.49 32.94
C ILE A 469 5.99 5.18 31.47
N GLY A 470 7.06 5.77 30.92
CA GLY A 470 7.53 5.47 29.56
C GLY A 470 7.91 3.99 29.38
N GLU A 471 8.59 3.38 30.36
CA GLU A 471 8.90 1.95 30.33
C GLU A 471 7.65 1.06 30.38
N ILE A 472 6.62 1.49 31.12
CA ILE A 472 5.32 0.80 31.17
C ILE A 472 4.62 0.90 29.81
N ALA A 473 4.50 2.12 29.24
CA ALA A 473 3.88 2.33 27.94
C ALA A 473 4.58 1.52 26.83
N MET A 474 5.90 1.46 26.84
CA MET A 474 6.67 0.67 25.87
C MET A 474 6.32 -0.82 25.94
N LYS A 475 6.25 -1.41 27.14
CA LYS A 475 5.85 -2.81 27.33
C LYS A 475 4.42 -3.05 26.85
N GLU A 476 3.49 -2.15 27.16
CA GLU A 476 2.10 -2.24 26.70
C GLU A 476 2.03 -2.24 25.16
N PHE A 477 2.77 -1.36 24.48
CA PHE A 477 2.80 -1.34 23.01
C PHE A 477 3.50 -2.56 22.39
N GLU A 478 4.58 -3.06 22.99
CA GLU A 478 5.24 -4.30 22.58
C GLU A 478 4.29 -5.50 22.67
N GLU A 479 3.49 -5.58 23.73
CA GLU A 479 2.46 -6.60 23.90
C GLU A 479 1.38 -6.51 22.81
N LEU A 480 1.05 -5.30 22.35
CA LEU A 480 0.13 -5.08 21.23
C LEU A 480 0.75 -5.38 19.85
N GLY A 481 2.07 -5.56 19.76
CA GLY A 481 2.76 -5.68 18.46
C GLY A 481 2.76 -4.35 17.68
N ARG A 482 2.63 -3.22 18.36
CA ARG A 482 2.74 -1.88 17.78
C ARG A 482 4.06 -1.27 18.24
N TYR A 483 4.85 -0.70 17.33
CA TYR A 483 5.98 0.13 17.76
C TYR A 483 5.43 1.45 18.31
N VAL A 484 5.95 1.86 19.47
CA VAL A 484 5.63 3.15 20.10
C VAL A 484 5.83 4.26 19.05
N ARG A 485 4.81 5.09 18.81
CA ARG A 485 4.96 6.28 17.96
C ARG A 485 6.03 7.17 18.61
N PRO A 486 7.15 7.47 17.92
CA PRO A 486 8.21 8.32 18.46
C PRO A 486 7.75 9.74 18.80
#